data_AF-A0A7Z0PU43-F1
#
_entry.id   AF-A0A7Z0PU43-F1
#
_cell.length_a   1.000
_cell.length_b   1.000
_cell.length_c   1.000
_cell.angle_alpha   90.00
_cell.angle_beta   90.00
_cell.angle_gamma   90.00
#
_symmetry.space_group_name_H-M   'P 1'
#
loop_
_entity.id
_entity.type
_entity.pdbx_description
1 polymer ?
#
loop_
_entity_poly.entity_id
_entity_poly.type
_entity_poly.pdbx_seq_one_letter_code
_entity_poly.pdbx_strand_id
1 'polypeptide(L)'
;MSMSQDELAVKYGGLDAITTELGNQARKLEEDLGALKSAIAQAATGWEGEAATTFQQAMVEWDRHSNAIHQALMQIGQKVSAAGGDYRGGDLKAAGYFQG
;
A
#
# COMPACT_ATOMS: atom_id res chain seq x y z
N MET A 1 7.16 1.80 -34.08
CA MET A 1 8.08 1.01 -33.24
C MET A 1 7.22 0.09 -32.39
N SER A 2 7.24 -1.21 -32.68
CA SER A 2 6.51 -2.21 -31.88
C SER A 2 7.38 -2.58 -30.68
N MET A 3 6.87 -2.48 -29.46
CA MET A 3 7.54 -3.12 -28.32
C MET A 3 7.62 -4.63 -28.59
N SER A 4 8.77 -5.22 -28.35
CA SER A 4 9.02 -6.67 -28.46
C SER A 4 8.34 -7.42 -27.30
N GLN A 5 7.88 -8.65 -27.54
CA GLN A 5 7.26 -9.50 -26.50
C GLN A 5 8.16 -9.68 -25.27
N ASP A 6 9.48 -9.76 -25.45
CA ASP A 6 10.45 -9.77 -24.35
C ASP A 6 10.40 -8.51 -23.46
N GLU A 7 10.24 -7.33 -24.06
CA GLU A 7 10.17 -6.08 -23.31
C GLU A 7 8.88 -5.99 -22.49
N LEU A 8 7.79 -6.55 -23.03
CA LEU A 8 6.52 -6.70 -22.32
C LEU A 8 6.64 -7.69 -21.15
N ALA A 9 7.22 -8.87 -21.38
CA ALA A 9 7.44 -9.89 -20.34
C ALA A 9 8.28 -9.36 -19.16
N VAL A 10 9.35 -8.62 -19.42
CA VAL A 10 10.18 -7.98 -18.39
C VAL A 10 9.39 -6.93 -17.60
N LYS A 11 8.57 -6.12 -18.29
CA LYS A 11 7.69 -5.15 -17.62
C LYS A 11 6.61 -5.83 -16.77
N TYR A 12 6.02 -6.94 -17.22
CA TYR A 12 5.05 -7.72 -16.43
C TYR A 12 5.69 -8.29 -15.16
N GLY A 13 6.87 -8.92 -15.27
CA GLY A 13 7.59 -9.45 -14.11
C GLY A 13 8.00 -8.35 -13.12
N GLY A 14 8.44 -7.20 -13.64
CA GLY A 14 8.78 -6.04 -12.81
C GLY A 14 7.58 -5.45 -12.07
N LEU A 15 6.43 -5.31 -12.74
CA LEU A 15 5.22 -4.76 -12.13
C LEU A 15 4.66 -5.68 -11.04
N ASP A 16 4.62 -6.99 -11.28
CA ASP A 16 4.14 -7.98 -10.30
C ASP A 16 5.04 -8.03 -9.06
N ALA A 17 6.37 -7.96 -9.26
CA ALA A 17 7.34 -7.86 -8.18
C ALA A 17 7.15 -6.58 -7.35
N ILE A 18 6.98 -5.41 -7.99
CA ILE A 18 6.71 -4.14 -7.30
C ILE A 18 5.39 -4.21 -6.53
N THR A 19 4.35 -4.86 -7.09
CA THR A 19 3.05 -5.04 -6.43
C THR A 19 3.18 -5.85 -5.15
N THR A 20 3.89 -6.98 -5.24
CA THR A 20 4.12 -7.89 -4.11
C THR A 20 4.94 -7.20 -3.02
N GLU A 21 6.01 -6.51 -3.41
CA GLU A 21 6.87 -5.77 -2.49
C GLU A 21 6.10 -4.66 -1.77
N LEU A 22 5.31 -3.87 -2.51
CA LEU A 22 4.48 -2.82 -1.93
C LEU A 22 3.46 -3.39 -0.94
N GLY A 23 2.81 -4.52 -1.28
CA GLY A 23 1.89 -5.20 -0.37
C GLY A 23 2.57 -5.70 0.91
N ASN A 24 3.81 -6.18 0.81
CA ASN A 24 4.60 -6.58 1.98
C ASN A 24 5.01 -5.37 2.84
N GLN A 25 5.44 -4.28 2.23
CA GLN A 25 5.76 -3.03 2.96
C GLN A 25 4.53 -2.43 3.63
N ALA A 26 3.36 -2.49 2.98
CA ALA A 26 2.10 -2.07 3.55
C ALA A 26 1.77 -2.85 4.82
N ARG A 27 1.85 -4.18 4.77
CA ARG A 27 1.61 -5.07 5.92
C ARG A 27 2.59 -4.79 7.06
N LYS A 28 3.88 -4.66 6.74
CA LYS A 28 4.91 -4.34 7.74
C LYS A 28 4.63 -3.00 8.41
N LEU A 29 4.19 -1.99 7.65
CA LEU A 29 3.86 -0.68 8.20
C LEU A 29 2.65 -0.75 9.14
N GLU A 30 1.63 -1.54 8.82
CA GLU A 30 0.49 -1.78 9.73
C GLU A 30 0.91 -2.48 11.03
N GLU A 31 1.79 -3.47 10.95
CA GLU A 31 2.37 -4.15 12.11
C GLU A 31 3.18 -3.16 12.98
N ASP A 32 4.04 -2.35 12.37
CA ASP A 32 4.87 -1.34 13.05
C ASP A 32 3.98 -0.28 13.73
N LEU A 33 2.90 0.17 13.09
CA LEU A 33 1.91 1.09 13.67
C LEU A 33 1.18 0.44 14.86
N GLY A 34 0.75 -0.82 14.74
CA GLY A 34 0.10 -1.54 15.84
C GLY A 34 1.02 -1.71 17.05
N ALA A 35 2.28 -2.06 16.81
CA ALA A 35 3.30 -2.21 17.84
C ALA A 35 3.56 -0.87 18.55
N LEU A 36 3.71 0.22 17.79
CA LEU A 36 3.93 1.54 18.37
C LEU A 36 2.74 2.01 19.19
N LYS A 37 1.50 1.79 18.72
CA LYS A 37 0.28 2.06 19.49
C LYS A 37 0.25 1.30 20.82
N SER A 38 0.63 0.02 20.82
CA SER A 38 0.68 -0.79 22.03
C SER A 38 1.74 -0.30 23.03
N ALA A 39 2.94 0.03 22.55
CA ALA A 39 4.01 0.56 23.39
C ALA A 39 3.61 1.90 24.04
N ILE A 40 2.96 2.77 23.26
CA ILE A 40 2.43 4.06 23.72
C ILE A 40 1.34 3.85 24.78
N ALA A 41 0.40 2.92 24.57
CA ALA A 41 -0.64 2.60 25.55
C ALA A 41 -0.06 2.02 26.86
N GLN A 42 0.94 1.15 26.77
CA GLN A 42 1.65 0.62 27.95
C GLN A 42 2.34 1.74 28.74
N ALA A 43 3.03 2.66 28.05
CA ALA A 43 3.68 3.80 28.70
C ALA A 43 2.68 4.71 29.42
N ALA A 44 1.46 4.86 28.87
CA ALA A 44 0.41 5.71 29.42
C ALA A 44 -0.35 5.12 30.61
N THR A 45 -0.22 3.82 30.91
CA THR A 45 -0.89 3.20 32.07
C THR A 45 -0.51 3.82 33.41
N GLY A 46 0.62 4.54 33.50
CA GLY A 46 1.03 5.29 34.69
C GLY A 46 0.73 6.79 34.65
N TRP A 47 0.03 7.30 33.62
CA TRP A 47 -0.21 8.73 33.44
C TRP A 47 -1.60 9.11 33.95
N GLU A 48 -1.64 9.88 35.04
CA GLU A 48 -2.87 10.45 35.59
C GLU A 48 -2.90 11.99 35.42
N GLY A 49 -4.09 12.57 35.42
CA GLY A 49 -4.28 14.03 35.36
C GLY A 49 -4.02 14.64 33.98
N GLU A 50 -3.24 15.73 33.93
CA GLU A 50 -2.99 16.50 32.71
C GLU A 50 -2.27 15.68 31.61
N ALA A 51 -1.39 14.76 32.02
CA ALA A 51 -0.69 13.86 31.11
C ALA A 51 -1.64 12.91 30.36
N ALA A 52 -2.75 12.50 30.97
CA ALA A 52 -3.77 11.67 30.32
C ALA A 52 -4.50 12.45 29.22
N THR A 53 -4.78 13.74 29.44
CA THR A 53 -5.42 14.61 28.44
C THR A 53 -4.51 14.85 27.24
N THR A 54 -3.23 15.17 27.46
CA THR A 54 -2.24 15.33 26.39
C THR A 54 -2.04 14.02 25.61
N PHE A 55 -2.04 12.88 26.31
CA PHE A 55 -1.97 11.57 25.67
C PHE A 55 -3.17 11.30 24.78
N GLN A 56 -4.40 11.58 25.24
CA GLN A 56 -5.60 11.39 24.41
C GLN A 56 -5.54 12.23 23.13
N GLN A 57 -5.03 13.47 23.21
CA GLN A 57 -4.83 14.31 22.02
C GLN A 57 -3.80 13.71 21.06
N ALA A 58 -2.66 13.23 21.58
CA ALA A 58 -1.64 12.57 20.78
C ALA A 58 -2.16 11.28 20.13
N MET A 59 -3.03 10.52 20.81
CA MET A 59 -3.66 9.31 20.29
C MET A 59 -4.64 9.60 19.14
N VAL A 60 -5.35 10.73 19.18
CA VAL A 60 -6.22 11.16 18.08
C VAL A 60 -5.40 11.48 16.83
N GLU A 61 -4.31 12.22 16.98
CA GLU A 61 -3.39 12.52 15.86
C GLU A 61 -2.71 11.25 15.34
N TRP A 62 -2.34 10.33 16.23
CA TRP A 62 -1.83 9.02 15.87
C TRP A 62 -2.82 8.24 14.99
N ASP A 63 -4.07 8.09 15.43
CA ASP A 63 -5.09 7.36 14.68
C ASP A 63 -5.38 8.03 13.32
N ARG A 64 -5.33 9.37 13.26
CA ARG A 64 -5.44 10.12 12.00
C ARG A 64 -4.32 9.77 11.03
N HIS A 65 -3.06 9.81 11.48
CA HIS A 65 -1.91 9.50 10.63
C HIS A 65 -1.89 8.03 10.19
N SER A 66 -2.18 7.11 11.11
CA SER A 66 -2.29 5.68 10.81
C SER A 66 -3.33 5.40 9.71
N ASN A 67 -4.51 6.02 9.81
CA ASN A 67 -5.55 5.89 8.80
C ASN A 67 -5.16 6.50 7.45
N ALA A 68 -4.51 7.68 7.45
CA ALA A 68 -4.04 8.31 6.22
C ALA A 68 -3.00 7.44 5.48
N ILE A 69 -2.06 6.85 6.23
CA ILE A 69 -1.07 5.93 5.70
C ILE A 69 -1.73 4.69 5.09
N HIS A 70 -2.66 4.05 5.83
CA HIS A 70 -3.39 2.88 5.33
C HIS A 70 -4.17 3.21 4.04
N GLN A 71 -4.86 4.36 4.00
CA GLN A 71 -5.56 4.81 2.80
C GLN A 71 -4.61 5.07 1.62
N ALA A 72 -3.44 5.65 1.86
CA ALA A 72 -2.44 5.86 0.83
C ALA A 72 -1.94 4.52 0.27
N LEU A 73 -1.62 3.55 1.12
CA LEU A 73 -1.19 2.21 0.72
C LEU A 73 -2.26 1.51 -0.12
N MET A 74 -3.52 1.54 0.31
CA MET A 74 -4.65 0.99 -0.44
C MET A 74 -4.80 1.64 -1.83
N GLN A 75 -4.66 2.97 -1.91
CA GLN A 75 -4.71 3.69 -3.19
C GLN A 75 -3.55 3.33 -4.10
N ILE A 76 -2.33 3.18 -3.58
CA ILE A 76 -1.18 2.76 -4.39
C ILE A 76 -1.41 1.32 -4.88
N GLY A 77 -1.86 0.40 -4.02
CA GLY A 77 -2.21 -0.96 -4.40
C GLY A 77 -3.26 -1.01 -5.50
N GLN A 78 -4.32 -0.19 -5.41
CA GLN A 78 -5.34 -0.07 -6.45
C GLN A 78 -4.77 0.46 -7.77
N LYS A 79 -3.93 1.51 -7.74
CA LYS A 79 -3.31 2.08 -8.95
C LYS A 79 -2.37 1.08 -9.62
N VAL A 80 -1.60 0.34 -8.85
CA VAL A 80 -0.70 -0.70 -9.35
C VAL A 80 -1.50 -1.86 -9.95
N SER A 81 -2.55 -2.32 -9.27
CA SER A 81 -3.44 -3.36 -9.81
C SER A 81 -4.18 -2.91 -11.07
N ALA A 82 -4.62 -1.65 -11.13
CA ALA A 82 -5.26 -1.07 -12.32
C ALA A 82 -4.28 -1.00 -13.50
N ALA A 83 -3.04 -0.56 -13.26
CA ALA A 83 -1.98 -0.56 -14.27
C ALA A 83 -1.67 -1.98 -14.78
N GLY A 84 -1.72 -3.00 -13.93
CA GLY A 84 -1.58 -4.40 -14.35
C GLY A 84 -2.79 -4.96 -15.10
N GLY A 85 -4.00 -4.53 -14.75
CA GLY A 85 -5.28 -4.98 -15.33
C GLY A 85 -5.59 -4.35 -16.69
N ASP A 86 -5.42 -3.04 -16.84
CA ASP A 86 -5.68 -2.31 -18.10
C ASP A 86 -4.78 -2.81 -19.23
N TYR A 87 -3.56 -3.23 -18.92
CA TYR A 87 -2.62 -3.76 -19.92
C TYR A 87 -2.93 -5.20 -20.34
N ARG A 88 -3.48 -6.06 -19.46
CA ARG A 88 -3.98 -7.40 -19.86
C ARG A 88 -5.19 -7.30 -20.81
N GLY A 89 -6.08 -6.33 -20.57
CA GLY A 89 -7.25 -6.09 -21.43
C GLY A 89 -6.90 -5.50 -22.79
N GLY A 90 -5.90 -4.61 -22.84
CA GLY A 90 -5.41 -4.01 -24.08
C GLY A 90 -4.75 -5.01 -25.03
N ASP A 91 -3.91 -5.90 -24.50
CA ASP A 91 -3.13 -6.86 -25.31
C ASP A 91 -3.99 -8.03 -25.83
N LEU A 92 -4.96 -8.52 -25.04
CA LEU A 92 -5.93 -9.52 -25.53
C LEU A 92 -6.74 -8.99 -26.72
N LYS A 93 -7.11 -7.70 -26.71
CA LYS A 93 -7.78 -7.07 -27.85
C LYS A 93 -6.83 -6.90 -29.03
N ALA A 94 -5.60 -6.41 -28.82
CA ALA A 94 -4.63 -6.21 -29.89
C ALA A 94 -4.19 -7.53 -30.54
N ALA A 95 -3.97 -8.60 -29.76
CA ALA A 95 -3.66 -9.93 -30.26
C ALA A 95 -4.80 -10.53 -31.11
N GLY A 96 -6.06 -10.24 -30.75
CA GLY A 96 -7.22 -10.60 -31.57
C GLY A 96 -7.29 -9.87 -32.92
N TYR A 97 -6.69 -8.68 -33.04
CA TYR A 97 -6.61 -7.94 -34.32
C TYR A 97 -5.41 -8.34 -35.19
N PHE A 98 -4.35 -8.91 -34.62
CA PHE A 98 -3.17 -9.38 -35.39
C PHE A 98 -3.33 -10.80 -35.97
N GLN A 99 -4.40 -11.52 -35.61
CA GLN A 99 -4.77 -12.82 -36.19
C GLN A 99 -5.95 -12.75 -37.18
N GLY A 100 -6.41 -11.55 -37.54
CA GLY A 100 -7.48 -11.30 -38.53
C GLY A 100 -6.96 -10.86 -39.89
#